data_AF-A0A435FIN2-F1
#
_entry.id   AF-A0A435FIN2-F1
#
_cell.length_a   1.000
_cell.length_b   1.000
_cell.length_c   1.000
_cell.angle_alpha   90.00
_cell.angle_beta   90.00
_cell.angle_gamma   90.00
#
_symmetry.space_group_name_H-M   'P 1'
#
loop_
_entity.id
_entity.type
_entity.pdbx_description
1 polymer ?
#
loop_
_entity_poly.entity_id
_entity_poly.type
_entity_poly.pdbx_seq_one_letter_code
_entity_poly.pdbx_strand_id
1 'polypeptide(L)' 'LELRPRGVTVYFQLTLTERGPSVVVNYVSFEKPGETPEHNTALLEDAVEEARIRRTEPLAFP' A
#
# COMPACT_ATOMS: atom_id res chain seq x y z
N LEU A 1 -2.63 -8.75 -8.04
CA LEU A 1 -3.49 -7.76 -7.36
C LEU A 1 -2.80 -6.41 -7.45
N GLU A 2 -3.57 -5.33 -7.37
CA GLU A 2 -3.02 -3.97 -7.32
C GLU A 2 -3.58 -3.20 -6.14
N LEU A 3 -2.72 -2.41 -5.48
CA LEU A 3 -3.10 -1.41 -4.49
C LEU A 3 -2.78 -0.05 -5.08
N ARG A 4 -3.75 0.86 -5.05
CA ARG A 4 -3.67 2.17 -5.73
C ARG A 4 -3.88 3.32 -4.76
N PRO A 5 -2.95 3.56 -3.81
CA PRO A 5 -2.94 4.79 -3.05
C PRO A 5 -2.69 5.98 -3.98
N ARG A 6 -2.86 7.20 -3.47
CA ARG A 6 -2.71 8.41 -4.29
C ARG A 6 -1.26 8.50 -4.83
N GLY A 7 -1.11 8.60 -6.15
CA GLY A 7 0.20 8.84 -6.80
C GLY A 7 1.11 7.60 -6.96
N VAL A 8 0.72 6.43 -6.43
CA VAL A 8 1.52 5.20 -6.48
C VAL A 8 0.63 4.00 -6.79
N THR A 9 1.11 3.07 -7.61
CA THR A 9 0.46 1.77 -7.85
C THR A 9 1.41 0.64 -7.48
N VAL A 10 0.98 -0.23 -6.57
CA VAL A 10 1.75 -1.39 -6.10
C VAL A 10 1.13 -2.66 -6.66
N TYR A 11 1.89 -3.41 -7.45
CA TYR A 11 1.49 -4.70 -7.98
C TYR A 11 2.04 -5.81 -7.08
N PHE A 12 1.14 -6.65 -6.56
CA PHE A 12 1.50 -7.69 -5.60
C PHE A 12 0.72 -8.98 -5.81
N GLN A 13 1.26 -10.07 -5.26
CA GLN A 13 0.59 -11.35 -5.10
C GLN A 13 0.28 -11.57 -3.62
N LEU A 14 -0.93 -12.06 -3.35
CA LEU A 14 -1.35 -12.50 -2.02
C LEU A 14 -1.44 -14.03 -2.05
N THR A 15 -0.77 -14.68 -1.12
CA THR A 15 -0.83 -16.14 -0.95
C THR A 15 -1.33 -16.45 0.46
N LEU A 16 -2.39 -17.25 0.55
CA LEU A 16 -2.84 -17.81 1.83
C LEU A 16 -2.25 -19.20 2.00
N THR A 17 -1.47 -19.39 3.06
CA THR A 17 -0.85 -20.69 3.39
C THR A 17 -1.27 -21.13 4.78
N GLU A 18 -0.99 -22.39 5.13
CA GLU A 18 -1.19 -22.92 6.48
C GLU A 18 -0.43 -22.13 7.56
N ARG A 19 0.67 -21.45 7.19
CA ARG A 19 1.47 -20.61 8.09
C ARG A 19 0.95 -19.18 8.21
N GLY A 20 -0.10 -18.84 7.45
CA GLY A 20 -0.71 -17.52 7.40
C GLY A 20 -0.65 -16.86 6.01
N PRO A 21 -1.15 -15.62 5.90
CA PRO A 21 -1.09 -14.82 4.69
C PRO A 21 0.34 -14.34 4.41
N SER A 22 0.72 -14.32 3.13
CA SER A 22 1.98 -13.76 2.64
C SER A 22 1.68 -12.80 1.49
N VAL A 23 2.46 -11.73 1.40
CA VAL A 23 2.39 -10.72 0.33
C VAL A 23 3.76 -10.63 -0.33
N VAL A 24 3.78 -10.71 -1.66
CA VAL A 24 4.98 -10.50 -2.48
C VAL A 24 4.75 -9.29 -3.38
N VAL A 25 5.59 -8.27 -3.24
CA VAL A 25 5.59 -7.11 -4.12
C VAL A 25 6.38 -7.46 -5.38
N ASN A 26 5.74 -7.30 -6.55
CA ASN A 26 6.35 -7.62 -7.84
C ASN A 26 6.93 -6.36 -8.50
N TYR A 27 6.18 -5.27 -8.44
CA TYR A 27 6.54 -4.02 -9.10
C TYR A 27 5.80 -2.83 -8.47
N VAL A 28 6.45 -1.67 -8.44
CA VAL A 28 5.87 -0.41 -7.97
C VAL A 28 6.00 0.63 -9.09
N SER A 29 4.90 1.30 -9.40
CA SER A 29 4.84 2.38 -10.38
C SER A 29 4.47 3.69 -9.69
N PHE A 30 5.23 4.75 -9.95
CA PHE A 30 4.98 6.09 -9.43
C PHE A 30 4.46 6.98 -10.56
N GLU A 31 3.40 7.76 -10.30
CA GLU A 31 2.92 8.75 -11.27
C GLU A 31 3.97 9.85 -11.51
N LYS A 32 4.69 10.23 -10.45
CA LYS A 32 5.81 11.16 -10.47
C LYS A 32 6.96 10.56 -9.65
N PRO A 33 7.88 9.82 -10.27
CA PRO A 33 9.04 9.30 -9.56
C PRO A 33 9.94 10.46 -9.11
N GLY A 34 10.46 10.34 -7.88
CA GLY A 34 11.49 11.22 -7.36
C GLY A 34 12.84 11.02 -8.05
N GLU A 35 13.76 11.92 -7.78
CA GLU A 35 15.10 11.93 -8.37
C GLU A 35 15.98 10.77 -7.91
N THR A 36 15.67 10.16 -6.75
CA THR A 36 16.44 9.03 -6.19
C THR A 36 15.54 7.88 -5.74
N PRO A 37 16.05 6.64 -5.68
CA PRO A 37 15.33 5.50 -5.14
C PRO A 37 14.86 5.67 -3.69
N GLU A 38 15.62 6.38 -2.87
CA GLU A 38 15.30 6.65 -1.47
C GLU A 38 14.08 7.56 -1.36
N HIS A 39 14.01 8.59 -2.22
CA HIS A 39 12.83 9.44 -2.30
C HIS A 39 11.59 8.65 -2.73
N ASN A 40 11.71 7.74 -3.70
CA ASN A 40 10.62 6.85 -4.08
C ASN A 40 10.18 5.92 -2.94
N THR A 41 11.13 5.46 -2.11
CA THR A 41 10.84 4.62 -0.96
C THR A 41 10.04 5.40 0.09
N ALA A 42 10.42 6.65 0.38
CA ALA A 42 9.66 7.53 1.28
C ALA A 42 8.24 7.82 0.74
N LEU A 43 8.11 8.13 -0.55
CA LEU A 43 6.80 8.32 -1.20
C LEU A 43 5.90 7.09 -1.10
N LEU A 44 6.49 5.90 -1.25
CA LEU A 44 5.76 4.64 -1.10
C LEU A 44 5.30 4.41 0.34
N GLU A 45 6.16 4.69 1.33
CA GLU A 45 5.83 4.57 2.75
C GLU A 45 4.64 5.47 3.12
N ASP A 46 4.71 6.75 2.76
CA ASP A 46 3.64 7.72 3.01
C ASP A 46 2.33 7.27 2.34
N ALA A 47 2.39 6.87 1.06
CA ALA A 47 1.22 6.43 0.30
C ALA A 47 0.54 5.19 0.92
N VAL A 48 1.33 4.24 1.43
CA VAL A 48 0.80 3.03 2.09
C VAL A 48 0.19 3.36 3.45
N GLU A 49 0.81 4.24 4.24
CA GLU A 49 0.27 4.63 5.55
C GLU A 49 -1.03 5.44 5.41
N GLU A 50 -1.13 6.31 4.41
CA GLU A 50 -2.36 7.05 4.12
C GLU A 50 -3.51 6.13 3.68
N ALA A 51 -3.22 5.09 2.90
CA ALA A 51 -4.22 4.13 2.42
C ALA A 51 -4.63 3.08 3.46
N ARG A 52 -4.01 3.08 4.64
CA ARG A 52 -4.25 2.07 5.65
C ARG A 52 -5.68 2.16 6.18
N ILE A 53 -6.41 1.05 6.11
CA ILE A 53 -7.71 0.92 6.76
C ILE A 53 -7.47 0.95 8.28
N ARG A 54 -7.95 2.00 8.94
CA ARG A 54 -7.89 2.15 10.40
C ARG A 54 -9.24 1.78 11.00
N ARG A 55 -9.21 1.17 12.19
CA ARG A 55 -10.43 0.95 12.97
C ARG A 55 -11.00 2.30 13.37
N THR A 56 -12.20 2.61 12.92
CA THR A 56 -12.94 3.80 13.35
C THR A 56 -13.89 3.43 14.49
N GLU A 57 -14.29 4.42 15.29
CA GLU A 57 -15.38 4.20 16.25
C GLU A 57 -16.66 3.86 15.47
N PRO A 58 -17.49 2.93 16.01
CA PRO A 58 -18.79 2.65 15.41
C PRO A 58 -19.60 3.94 15.31
N LEU A 59 -20.28 4.14 14.17
CA LEU A 59 -21.18 5.27 14.00
C LEU A 59 -22.26 5.19 15.09
N ALA A 60 -22.23 6.12 16.05
CA ALA A 60 -23.29 6.22 17.06
C ALA A 60 -24.55 6.74 16.36
N PHE A 61 -25.56 5.89 16.22
CA PHE A 61 -26.89 6.32 15.79
C PHE A 61 -27.62 6.93 17.00
N PRO A 62 -28.25 8.12 16.87
CA PRO A 62 -29.06 8.72 17.91
C PRO A 62 -30.37 7.96 18.17
#